data_AF-A0A379FKB4-F1
#
_entry.id   AF-A0A379FKB4-F1
#
_cell.length_a   1.000
_cell.length_b   1.000
_cell.length_c   1.000
_cell.angle_alpha   90.00
_cell.angle_beta   90.00
_cell.angle_gamma   90.00
#
_symmetry.space_group_name_H-M   'P 1'
#
loop_
_entity.id
_entity.type
_entity.pdbx_description
1 polymer ?
#
loop_
_entity_poly.entity_id
_entity_poly.type
_entity_poly.pdbx_seq_one_letter_code
_entity_poly.pdbx_strand_id
1 'polypeptide(L)'
;MQLITPEGFTLLNGGPKYRRAFIDWGCFHNDPLFFSVWSDLKRLLKQRNAALRQVTRYEQIRHWDKQLAPLSEQISQWRHDYIAGIAENIEQTCQQFLPEFSLSVSFQRGWDKEIDYSEQLERQFERDRALTYTASGPHKADLRIRANGTPVEDMLSRGQLKLLMCALRLAQGEFFTHQSGQQCLYLLDDFASELDAGRRQLLAARLKATQAQVFVSAITPEQVNDMIDANSKMFSVEHGKIEVQPQE
;
A
#
# COMPACT_ATOMS: atom_id res chain seq x y z
N MET A 1 -1.82 -10.32 -6.71
CA MET A 1 -1.83 -11.08 -5.44
C MET A 1 -1.72 -10.12 -4.26
N GLN A 2 -2.34 -10.47 -3.14
CA GLN A 2 -2.22 -9.76 -1.86
C GLN A 2 -1.58 -10.67 -0.81
N LEU A 3 -0.65 -10.12 -0.05
CA LEU A 3 0.07 -10.81 1.02
C LEU A 3 -0.28 -10.14 2.35
N ILE A 4 -0.71 -10.95 3.32
CA ILE A 4 -1.02 -10.56 4.68
C ILE A 4 -0.08 -11.38 5.57
N THR A 5 0.83 -10.69 6.28
CA THR A 5 1.79 -11.32 7.20
C THR A 5 1.79 -10.59 8.54
N PRO A 6 2.33 -11.20 9.61
CA PRO A 6 2.48 -10.55 10.91
C PRO A 6 3.24 -9.22 10.89
N GLU A 7 4.20 -9.06 9.99
CA GLU A 7 4.98 -7.83 9.80
C GLU A 7 4.23 -6.79 8.94
N GLY A 8 3.07 -7.14 8.39
CA GLY A 8 2.27 -6.31 7.49
C GLY A 8 1.85 -4.97 8.11
N PHE A 9 1.78 -4.86 9.44
CA PHE A 9 1.46 -3.59 10.13
C PHE A 9 2.50 -2.48 9.87
N THR A 10 3.68 -2.82 9.33
CA THR A 10 4.64 -1.85 8.76
C THR A 10 4.03 -0.94 7.70
N LEU A 11 2.95 -1.37 7.05
CA LEU A 11 2.14 -0.50 6.19
C LEU A 11 1.67 0.76 6.94
N LEU A 12 1.27 0.63 8.20
CA LEU A 12 0.69 1.71 8.98
C LEU A 12 1.75 2.44 9.81
N ASN A 13 2.64 1.72 10.50
CA ASN A 13 3.62 2.33 11.41
C ASN A 13 5.05 2.47 10.86
N GLY A 14 5.35 1.86 9.70
CA GLY A 14 6.68 1.91 9.06
C GLY A 14 6.94 3.20 8.28
N GLY A 15 5.97 4.11 8.27
CA GLY A 15 6.04 5.42 7.64
C GLY A 15 5.70 5.45 6.15
N PRO A 16 5.82 6.62 5.51
CA PRO A 16 5.27 6.88 4.17
C PRO A 16 5.78 5.97 3.05
N LYS A 17 6.96 5.34 3.23
CA LYS A 17 7.54 4.42 2.24
C LYS A 17 6.62 3.22 1.98
N TYR A 18 6.09 2.60 3.03
CA TYR A 18 5.25 1.41 2.90
C TYR A 18 3.86 1.77 2.37
N ARG A 19 3.32 2.92 2.79
CA ARG A 19 2.07 3.45 2.26
C ARG A 19 2.14 3.81 0.78
N ARG A 20 3.25 4.40 0.33
CA ARG A 20 3.49 4.57 -1.12
C ARG A 20 3.60 3.24 -1.85
N ALA A 21 4.23 2.23 -1.27
CA ALA A 21 4.31 0.90 -1.90
C ALA A 21 2.92 0.26 -2.05
N PHE A 22 2.02 0.47 -1.08
CA PHE A 22 0.61 0.07 -1.19
C PHE A 22 -0.09 0.79 -2.36
N ILE A 23 0.08 2.10 -2.51
CA ILE A 23 -0.49 2.87 -3.62
C ILE A 23 0.11 2.42 -4.96
N ASP A 24 1.44 2.31 -5.03
CA ASP A 24 2.19 1.97 -6.24
C ASP A 24 1.81 0.58 -6.75
N TRP A 25 1.50 -0.38 -5.85
CA TRP A 25 0.95 -1.68 -6.24
C TRP A 25 -0.38 -1.51 -6.99
N GLY A 26 -1.27 -0.65 -6.49
CA GLY A 26 -2.55 -0.39 -7.13
C GLY A 26 -2.40 0.26 -8.51
N CYS A 27 -1.56 1.30 -8.59
CA CYS A 27 -1.31 2.01 -9.84
C CYS A 27 -0.66 1.09 -10.89
N PHE A 28 0.27 0.22 -10.48
CA PHE A 28 0.92 -0.75 -11.36
C PHE A 28 -0.07 -1.68 -12.07
N HIS A 29 -1.12 -2.12 -11.36
CA HIS A 29 -2.13 -3.00 -11.93
C HIS A 29 -3.21 -2.23 -12.71
N ASN A 30 -3.35 -0.93 -12.48
CA ASN A 30 -4.38 -0.10 -13.12
C ASN A 30 -3.89 0.55 -14.42
N ASP A 31 -2.61 0.90 -14.52
CA ASP A 31 -2.03 1.56 -15.69
C ASP A 31 -0.74 0.85 -16.16
N PRO A 32 -0.72 0.29 -17.39
CA PRO A 32 0.45 -0.41 -17.95
C PRO A 32 1.73 0.44 -18.04
N LEU A 33 1.61 1.77 -18.13
CA LEU A 33 2.75 2.69 -18.24
C LEU A 33 3.29 3.12 -16.87
N PHE A 34 2.59 2.81 -15.77
CA PHE A 34 2.98 3.22 -14.43
C PHE A 34 4.41 2.80 -14.10
N PHE A 35 4.76 1.55 -14.38
CA PHE A 35 6.07 1.00 -14.02
C PHE A 35 7.23 1.72 -14.72
N SER A 36 7.12 1.95 -16.03
CA SER A 36 8.19 2.60 -16.80
C SER A 36 8.41 4.03 -16.31
N VAL A 37 7.33 4.80 -16.13
CA VAL A 37 7.39 6.18 -15.65
C VAL A 37 7.92 6.23 -14.21
N TRP A 38 7.49 5.31 -13.33
CA TRP A 38 7.97 5.23 -11.96
C TRP A 38 9.47 4.89 -11.88
N SER A 39 9.95 4.01 -12.75
CA SER A 39 11.37 3.65 -12.85
C SER A 39 12.20 4.85 -13.30
N ASP A 40 11.72 5.56 -14.33
CA ASP A 40 12.37 6.76 -14.85
C ASP A 40 12.40 7.88 -13.82
N LEU A 41 11.29 8.11 -13.11
CA LEU A 41 11.20 9.06 -12.00
C LEU A 41 12.26 8.78 -10.94
N LYS A 42 12.40 7.52 -10.49
CA LYS A 42 13.40 7.13 -9.49
C LYS A 42 14.83 7.37 -9.98
N ARG A 43 15.11 7.03 -11.23
CA ARG A 43 16.42 7.24 -11.86
C ARG A 43 16.76 8.73 -11.94
N LEU A 44 15.84 9.54 -12.46
CA LEU A 44 16.03 10.99 -12.60
C LEU A 44 16.17 11.68 -11.26
N LEU A 45 15.39 11.28 -10.24
CA LEU A 45 15.52 11.82 -8.89
C LEU A 45 16.91 11.53 -8.30
N LYS A 46 17.45 10.34 -8.54
CA LYS A 46 18.82 9.98 -8.12
C LYS A 46 19.87 10.82 -8.85
N GLN A 47 19.71 11.03 -10.15
CA GLN A 47 20.61 11.86 -10.96
C GLN A 47 20.57 13.34 -10.53
N ARG A 48 19.36 13.89 -10.31
CA ARG A 48 19.19 15.23 -9.75
C ARG A 48 19.87 15.36 -8.39
N ASN A 49 19.66 14.41 -7.47
CA ASN A 49 20.29 14.43 -6.15
C ASN A 49 21.83 14.36 -6.23
N ALA A 50 22.38 13.63 -7.19
CA ALA A 50 23.82 13.63 -7.44
C ALA A 50 24.31 15.00 -7.97
N ALA A 51 23.55 15.60 -8.90
CA ALA A 51 23.87 16.91 -9.47
C ALA A 51 23.82 18.04 -8.42
N LEU A 52 22.87 18.01 -7.49
CA LEU A 52 22.74 18.99 -6.40
C LEU A 52 24.04 19.18 -5.59
N ARG A 53 24.90 18.16 -5.53
CA ARG A 53 26.19 18.21 -4.81
C ARG A 53 27.28 19.00 -5.53
N GLN A 54 27.11 19.24 -6.82
CA GLN A 54 28.16 19.78 -7.71
C GLN A 54 27.80 21.17 -8.26
N VAL A 55 26.50 21.47 -8.34
CA VAL A 55 26.02 22.74 -8.90
C VAL A 55 26.03 23.86 -7.86
N THR A 56 26.24 25.08 -8.32
CA THR A 56 26.15 26.31 -7.52
C THR A 56 25.01 27.22 -7.97
N ARG A 57 24.49 27.01 -9.18
CA ARG A 57 23.42 27.81 -9.78
C ARG A 57 22.32 26.92 -10.35
N TYR A 58 21.08 27.41 -10.32
CA TYR A 58 19.90 26.66 -10.77
C TYR A 58 19.98 26.23 -12.24
N GLU A 59 20.56 27.07 -13.10
CA GLU A 59 20.66 26.80 -14.54
C GLU A 59 21.41 25.50 -14.85
N GLN A 60 22.34 25.10 -13.99
CA GLN A 60 23.14 23.88 -14.13
C GLN A 60 22.33 22.60 -13.85
N ILE A 61 21.22 22.69 -13.11
CA ILE A 61 20.34 21.55 -12.80
C ILE A 61 19.00 21.58 -13.53
N ARG A 62 18.60 22.73 -14.09
CA ARG A 62 17.32 22.96 -14.78
C ARG A 62 16.94 21.88 -15.80
N HIS A 63 17.91 21.28 -16.51
CA HIS A 63 17.63 20.19 -17.46
C HIS A 63 17.04 18.95 -16.79
N TRP A 64 17.49 18.61 -15.58
CA TRP A 64 16.93 17.52 -14.79
C TRP A 64 15.51 17.86 -14.35
N ASP A 65 15.26 19.10 -13.91
CA ASP A 65 13.93 19.53 -13.44
C ASP A 65 12.89 19.50 -14.57
N LYS A 66 13.28 19.90 -15.78
CA LYS A 66 12.43 19.79 -16.98
C LYS A 66 11.99 18.36 -17.32
N GLN A 67 12.82 17.36 -17.00
CA GLN A 67 12.47 15.95 -17.19
C GLN A 67 11.73 15.36 -15.98
N LEU A 68 12.14 15.75 -14.78
CA LEU A 68 11.58 15.24 -13.52
C LEU A 68 10.14 15.71 -13.30
N ALA A 69 9.84 16.96 -13.65
CA ALA A 69 8.54 17.56 -13.41
C ALA A 69 7.37 16.79 -14.04
N PRO A 70 7.34 16.54 -15.37
CA PRO A 70 6.22 15.87 -16.00
C PRO A 70 5.99 14.44 -15.47
N LEU A 71 7.07 13.67 -15.23
CA LEU A 71 6.94 12.32 -14.65
C LEU A 71 6.41 12.36 -13.22
N SER A 72 6.79 13.40 -12.45
CA SER A 72 6.32 13.57 -11.08
C SER A 72 4.85 13.91 -11.01
N GLU A 73 4.39 14.79 -11.90
CA GLU A 73 2.97 15.12 -12.03
C GLU A 73 2.17 13.89 -12.44
N GLN A 74 2.62 13.14 -13.45
CA GLN A 74 1.95 11.94 -13.92
C GLN A 74 1.83 10.87 -12.81
N ILE A 75 2.91 10.58 -12.09
CA ILE A 75 2.90 9.63 -10.96
C ILE A 75 1.97 10.10 -9.85
N SER A 76 1.98 11.39 -9.51
CA SER A 76 1.07 11.92 -8.49
C SER A 76 -0.39 11.90 -8.93
N GLN A 77 -0.69 12.11 -10.20
CA GLN A 77 -2.03 12.02 -10.75
C GLN A 77 -2.57 10.59 -10.66
N TRP A 78 -1.82 9.60 -11.16
CA TRP A 78 -2.24 8.19 -11.03
C TRP A 78 -2.48 7.75 -9.59
N ARG A 79 -1.62 8.18 -8.66
CA ARG A 79 -1.78 7.89 -7.24
C ARG A 79 -3.01 8.56 -6.64
N HIS A 80 -3.29 9.81 -7.04
CA HIS A 80 -4.48 10.52 -6.63
C HIS A 80 -5.73 9.80 -7.12
N ASP A 81 -5.80 9.49 -8.41
CA ASP A 81 -6.94 8.82 -9.04
C ASP A 81 -7.19 7.44 -8.43
N TYR A 82 -6.12 6.66 -8.21
CA TYR A 82 -6.22 5.36 -7.56
C TYR A 82 -6.77 5.50 -6.13
N ILE A 83 -6.24 6.43 -5.32
CA ILE A 83 -6.73 6.61 -3.94
C ILE A 83 -8.18 7.13 -3.92
N ALA A 84 -8.53 8.05 -4.81
CA ALA A 84 -9.90 8.53 -4.95
C ALA A 84 -10.86 7.38 -5.31
N GLY A 85 -10.45 6.47 -6.20
CA GLY A 85 -11.25 5.33 -6.61
C GLY A 85 -11.46 4.26 -5.53
N ILE A 86 -10.46 4.03 -4.67
CA ILE A 86 -10.53 2.96 -3.64
C ILE A 86 -10.95 3.48 -2.24
N ALA A 87 -10.97 4.80 -2.00
CA ALA A 87 -11.22 5.37 -0.68
C ALA A 87 -12.51 4.84 -0.04
N GLU A 88 -13.61 4.82 -0.79
CA GLU A 88 -14.90 4.32 -0.30
C GLU A 88 -14.83 2.82 0.05
N ASN A 89 -14.20 1.99 -0.78
CA ASN A 89 -14.04 0.57 -0.48
C ASN A 89 -13.20 0.34 0.79
N ILE A 90 -12.16 1.14 1.00
CA ILE A 90 -11.36 1.08 2.23
C ILE A 90 -12.22 1.46 3.42
N GLU A 91 -12.94 2.58 3.36
CA GLU A 91 -13.76 3.07 4.46
C GLU A 91 -14.87 2.07 4.83
N GLN A 92 -15.60 1.55 3.84
CA GLN A 92 -16.63 0.53 4.05
C GLN A 92 -16.07 -0.78 4.61
N THR A 93 -14.95 -1.27 4.08
CA THR A 93 -14.33 -2.50 4.57
C THR A 93 -13.86 -2.31 6.01
N CYS A 94 -13.19 -1.20 6.30
CA CYS A 94 -12.69 -0.92 7.63
C CYS A 94 -13.81 -0.74 8.67
N GLN A 95 -14.95 -0.13 8.29
CA GLN A 95 -16.11 0.00 9.17
C GLN A 95 -16.64 -1.36 9.64
N GLN A 96 -16.46 -2.44 8.87
CA GLN A 96 -16.83 -3.79 9.29
C GLN A 96 -15.86 -4.36 10.33
N PHE A 97 -14.55 -4.09 10.19
CA PHE A 97 -13.52 -4.60 11.10
C PHE A 97 -13.35 -3.75 12.37
N LEU A 98 -13.66 -2.46 12.28
CA LEU A 98 -13.44 -1.43 13.29
C LEU A 98 -14.69 -0.53 13.41
N PRO A 99 -15.87 -1.09 13.75
CA PRO A 99 -17.14 -0.37 13.74
C PRO A 99 -17.20 0.81 14.71
N GLU A 100 -16.31 0.84 15.71
CA GLU A 100 -16.19 1.89 16.71
C GLU A 100 -15.49 3.17 16.22
N PHE A 101 -14.93 3.16 14.99
CA PHE A 101 -14.23 4.32 14.42
C PHE A 101 -14.82 4.74 13.07
N SER A 102 -14.94 6.05 12.86
CA SER A 102 -15.12 6.63 11.53
C SER A 102 -13.74 6.83 10.89
N LEU A 103 -13.46 6.05 9.84
CA LEU A 103 -12.22 6.24 9.07
C LEU A 103 -12.38 7.29 7.98
N SER A 104 -11.26 7.92 7.65
CA SER A 104 -11.12 8.75 6.45
C SER A 104 -9.77 8.49 5.79
N VAL A 105 -9.77 8.47 4.46
CA VAL A 105 -8.58 8.23 3.65
C VAL A 105 -8.31 9.43 2.75
N SER A 106 -7.05 9.88 2.68
CA SER A 106 -6.66 10.96 1.78
C SER A 106 -5.24 10.79 1.26
N PHE A 107 -4.98 11.37 0.09
CA PHE A 107 -3.67 11.36 -0.55
C PHE A 107 -2.96 12.70 -0.41
N GLN A 108 -1.69 12.68 -0.02
CA GLN A 108 -0.80 13.84 -0.01
C GLN A 108 0.27 13.63 -1.09
N ARG A 109 0.32 14.48 -2.13
CA ARG A 109 1.28 14.33 -3.26
C ARG A 109 2.75 14.57 -2.89
N GLY A 110 3.03 15.26 -1.78
CA GLY A 110 4.39 15.50 -1.28
C GLY A 110 4.97 16.88 -1.63
N TRP A 111 4.15 17.76 -2.21
CA TRP A 111 4.38 19.19 -2.38
C TRP A 111 3.05 19.93 -2.39
N ASP A 112 3.08 21.27 -2.47
CA ASP A 112 1.89 22.10 -2.52
C ASP A 112 1.08 21.79 -3.79
N LYS A 113 -0.23 21.59 -3.64
CA LYS A 113 -1.11 21.25 -4.75
C LYS A 113 -1.40 22.44 -5.67
N GLU A 114 -1.24 23.66 -5.17
CA GLU A 114 -1.54 24.90 -5.89
C GLU A 114 -0.34 25.41 -6.72
N ILE A 115 0.81 24.73 -6.66
CA ILE A 115 2.05 25.14 -7.30
C ILE A 115 2.47 24.08 -8.33
N ASP A 116 2.85 24.54 -9.52
CA ASP A 116 3.48 23.68 -10.53
C ASP A 116 4.78 23.09 -9.99
N TYR A 117 5.00 21.78 -10.17
CA TYR A 117 6.15 21.14 -9.56
C TYR A 117 7.50 21.67 -10.08
N SER A 118 7.58 22.15 -11.33
CA SER A 118 8.82 22.76 -11.84
C SER A 118 9.15 24.07 -11.13
N GLU A 119 8.13 24.91 -10.87
CA GLU A 119 8.28 26.13 -10.09
C GLU A 119 8.67 25.81 -8.64
N GLN A 120 8.07 24.78 -8.04
CA GLN A 120 8.43 24.33 -6.70
C GLN A 120 9.90 23.90 -6.61
N LEU A 121 10.41 23.17 -7.61
CA LEU A 121 11.80 22.72 -7.66
C LEU A 121 12.79 23.91 -7.79
N GLU A 122 12.45 24.91 -8.59
CA GLU A 122 13.25 26.13 -8.74
C GLU A 122 13.27 26.96 -7.44
N ARG A 123 12.09 27.20 -6.85
CA ARG A 123 11.97 27.92 -5.56
C ARG A 123 12.73 27.22 -4.43
N GLN A 124 12.80 25.89 -4.46
CA GLN A 124 13.50 25.09 -3.44
C GLN A 124 14.98 24.83 -3.75
N PHE A 125 15.51 25.30 -4.88
CA PHE A 125 16.87 24.96 -5.33
C PHE A 125 17.94 25.16 -4.25
N GLU A 126 18.01 26.34 -3.63
CA GLU A 126 19.04 26.61 -2.61
C GLU A 126 18.91 25.71 -1.38
N ARG A 127 17.67 25.40 -0.98
CA ARG A 127 17.40 24.47 0.12
C ARG A 127 17.81 23.05 -0.24
N ASP A 128 17.41 22.57 -1.40
CA ASP A 128 17.73 21.23 -1.91
C ASP A 128 19.24 21.06 -2.10
N ARG A 129 19.93 22.10 -2.59
CA ARG A 129 21.39 22.13 -2.74
C ARG A 129 22.09 22.00 -1.39
N ALA A 130 21.67 22.77 -0.39
CA ALA A 130 22.21 22.69 0.97
C ALA A 130 21.96 21.31 1.62
N LEU A 131 20.81 20.70 1.36
CA LEU A 131 20.45 19.37 1.85
C LEU A 131 21.09 18.23 1.05
N THR A 132 21.57 18.49 -0.16
CA THR A 132 22.08 17.50 -1.13
C THR A 132 21.05 16.45 -1.57
N TYR A 133 19.77 16.73 -1.38
CA TYR A 133 18.65 15.91 -1.85
C TYR A 133 17.42 16.77 -2.13
N THR A 134 16.56 16.27 -3.01
CA THR A 134 15.29 16.91 -3.38
C THR A 134 14.28 16.81 -2.23
N ALA A 135 13.89 17.93 -1.63
CA ALA A 135 13.11 17.95 -0.40
C ALA A 135 11.61 17.72 -0.59
N SER A 136 11.05 18.00 -1.78
CA SER A 136 9.64 17.86 -2.12
C SER A 136 9.42 17.06 -3.40
N GLY A 137 8.27 16.38 -3.53
CA GLY A 137 7.96 15.58 -4.72
C GLY A 137 7.25 14.26 -4.42
N PRO A 138 7.02 13.42 -5.44
CA PRO A 138 6.26 12.16 -5.28
C PRO A 138 6.92 11.16 -4.33
N HIS A 139 8.23 11.24 -4.10
CA HIS A 139 8.94 10.44 -3.10
C HIS A 139 8.63 10.86 -1.66
N LYS A 140 8.01 12.02 -1.47
CA LYS A 140 7.46 12.51 -0.18
C LYS A 140 5.95 12.34 -0.09
N ALA A 141 5.30 11.78 -1.12
CA ALA A 141 3.87 11.52 -1.09
C ALA A 141 3.51 10.54 0.04
N ASP A 142 2.26 10.61 0.50
CA ASP A 142 1.77 9.79 1.60
C ASP A 142 0.28 9.46 1.48
N LEU A 143 -0.08 8.27 1.98
CA LEU A 143 -1.47 7.91 2.27
C LEU A 143 -1.75 8.32 3.72
N ARG A 144 -2.76 9.15 3.94
CA ARG A 144 -3.20 9.54 5.26
C ARG A 144 -4.47 8.79 5.59
N ILE A 145 -4.41 8.00 6.66
CA ILE A 145 -5.56 7.29 7.21
C ILE A 145 -5.79 7.85 8.60
N ARG A 146 -7.01 8.29 8.89
CA ARG A 146 -7.38 8.84 10.20
C ARG A 146 -8.60 8.13 10.74
N ALA A 147 -8.58 7.83 12.04
CA ALA A 147 -9.72 7.34 12.81
C ALA A 147 -10.25 8.47 13.69
N ASN A 148 -11.52 8.85 13.51
CA ASN A 148 -12.16 9.96 14.22
C ASN A 148 -11.34 11.27 14.14
N GLY A 149 -10.71 11.52 12.99
CA GLY A 149 -9.86 12.69 12.74
C GLY A 149 -8.40 12.57 13.24
N THR A 150 -8.04 11.56 14.02
CA THR A 150 -6.68 11.33 14.53
C THR A 150 -5.92 10.33 13.64
N PRO A 151 -4.61 10.49 13.37
CA PRO A 151 -3.83 9.46 12.67
C PRO A 151 -4.02 8.08 13.31
N VAL A 152 -4.19 7.05 12.48
CA VAL A 152 -4.49 5.70 12.98
C VAL A 152 -3.38 5.13 13.86
N GLU A 153 -2.13 5.51 13.62
CA GLU A 153 -0.97 5.15 14.43
C GLU A 153 -1.04 5.68 15.88
N ASP A 154 -1.74 6.79 16.10
CA ASP A 154 -1.86 7.44 17.40
C ASP A 154 -3.14 7.03 18.14
N MET A 155 -4.15 6.56 17.40
CA MET A 155 -5.49 6.25 17.92
C MET A 155 -5.73 4.76 18.14
N LEU A 156 -5.24 3.91 17.24
CA LEU A 156 -5.57 2.49 17.24
C LEU A 156 -4.56 1.68 18.06
N SER A 157 -5.07 0.72 18.83
CA SER A 157 -4.21 -0.29 19.47
C SER A 157 -3.47 -1.14 18.42
N ARG A 158 -2.41 -1.83 18.83
CA ARG A 158 -1.64 -2.71 17.93
C ARG A 158 -2.53 -3.77 17.24
N GLY A 159 -3.50 -4.35 17.96
CA GLY A 159 -4.45 -5.31 17.38
C GLY A 159 -5.39 -4.67 16.35
N GLN A 160 -5.86 -3.45 16.62
CA GLN A 160 -6.69 -2.69 15.67
C GLN A 160 -5.91 -2.23 14.43
N LEU A 161 -4.62 -1.91 14.56
CA LEU A 161 -3.75 -1.64 13.41
C LEU A 161 -3.56 -2.88 12.53
N LYS A 162 -3.41 -4.07 13.13
CA LYS A 162 -3.33 -5.33 12.38
C LYS A 162 -4.61 -5.59 11.58
N LEU A 163 -5.77 -5.39 12.21
CA LEU A 163 -7.06 -5.46 11.54
C LEU A 163 -7.20 -4.48 10.39
N LEU A 164 -6.82 -3.22 10.62
CA LEU A 164 -6.84 -2.20 9.58
C LEU A 164 -5.96 -2.60 8.40
N MET A 165 -4.78 -3.19 8.66
CA MET A 165 -3.92 -3.71 7.60
C MET A 165 -4.61 -4.83 6.80
N CYS A 166 -5.26 -5.79 7.46
CA CYS A 166 -6.03 -6.84 6.77
C CYS A 166 -7.16 -6.24 5.93
N ALA A 167 -7.91 -5.28 6.48
CA ALA A 167 -8.98 -4.57 5.79
C ALA A 167 -8.47 -3.83 4.54
N LEU A 168 -7.33 -3.13 4.65
CA LEU A 168 -6.70 -2.45 3.52
C LEU A 168 -6.30 -3.40 2.40
N ARG A 169 -5.71 -4.55 2.76
CA ARG A 169 -5.28 -5.57 1.78
C ARG A 169 -6.46 -6.26 1.12
N LEU A 170 -7.50 -6.56 1.89
CA LEU A 170 -8.75 -7.10 1.38
C LEU A 170 -9.40 -6.12 0.40
N ALA A 171 -9.62 -4.87 0.81
CA ALA A 171 -10.20 -3.82 -0.02
C ALA A 171 -9.41 -3.60 -1.32
N GLN A 172 -8.07 -3.63 -1.24
CA GLN A 172 -7.21 -3.53 -2.42
C GLN A 172 -7.37 -4.71 -3.38
N GLY A 173 -7.48 -5.94 -2.87
CA GLY A 173 -7.69 -7.12 -3.72
C GLY A 173 -9.10 -7.17 -4.34
N GLU A 174 -10.12 -6.77 -3.59
CA GLU A 174 -11.50 -6.67 -4.09
C GLU A 174 -11.61 -5.58 -5.16
N PHE A 175 -11.05 -4.41 -4.91
CA PHE A 175 -11.02 -3.30 -5.87
C PHE A 175 -10.29 -3.69 -7.15
N PHE A 176 -9.13 -4.34 -7.04
CA PHE A 176 -8.41 -4.89 -8.19
C PHE A 176 -9.27 -5.87 -9.00
N THR A 177 -9.96 -6.78 -8.31
CA THR A 177 -10.81 -7.79 -8.97
C THR A 177 -11.96 -7.13 -9.72
N HIS A 178 -12.58 -6.12 -9.12
CA HIS A 178 -13.66 -5.36 -9.74
C HIS A 178 -13.20 -4.56 -10.97
N GLN A 179 -12.05 -3.89 -10.89
CA GLN A 179 -11.54 -3.05 -11.99
C GLN A 179 -10.99 -3.88 -13.16
N SER A 180 -10.26 -4.95 -12.87
CA SER A 180 -9.55 -5.74 -13.90
C SER A 180 -10.35 -6.92 -14.44
N GLY A 181 -11.39 -7.37 -13.72
CA GLY A 181 -12.08 -8.65 -13.97
C GLY A 181 -11.23 -9.89 -13.66
N GLN A 182 -10.00 -9.72 -13.17
CA GLN A 182 -9.11 -10.81 -12.80
C GLN A 182 -9.18 -11.08 -11.31
N GLN A 183 -9.26 -12.35 -10.90
CA GLN A 183 -9.31 -12.68 -9.48
C GLN A 183 -7.97 -12.44 -8.77
N CYS A 184 -8.02 -11.78 -7.62
CA CYS A 184 -6.86 -11.58 -6.76
C CYS A 184 -6.54 -12.82 -5.93
N LEU A 185 -5.35 -13.42 -6.08
CA LEU A 185 -4.84 -14.42 -5.15
C LEU A 185 -4.51 -13.80 -3.77
N TYR A 186 -4.94 -14.43 -2.68
CA TYR A 186 -4.60 -14.04 -1.31
C TYR A 186 -3.65 -15.05 -0.65
N LEU A 187 -2.58 -14.55 -0.05
CA LEU A 187 -1.66 -15.31 0.79
C LEU A 187 -1.71 -14.76 2.21
N LEU A 188 -2.03 -15.61 3.18
CA LEU A 188 -2.08 -15.27 4.59
C LEU A 188 -1.05 -16.10 5.35
N ASP A 189 -0.07 -15.42 5.94
CA ASP A 189 0.93 -16.05 6.78
C ASP A 189 0.54 -15.91 8.26
N ASP A 190 0.59 -17.02 8.98
CA ASP A 190 0.27 -17.13 10.41
C ASP A 190 -1.09 -16.51 10.78
N PHE A 191 -2.14 -16.99 10.10
CA PHE A 191 -3.49 -16.40 10.15
C PHE A 191 -4.09 -16.24 11.55
N ALA A 192 -3.77 -17.15 12.48
CA ALA A 192 -4.37 -17.15 13.80
C ALA A 192 -3.61 -16.33 14.84
N SER A 193 -2.32 -16.02 14.65
CA SER A 193 -1.59 -15.20 15.63
C SER A 193 -2.01 -13.72 15.60
N GLU A 194 -2.72 -13.33 14.53
CA GLU A 194 -3.00 -11.94 14.21
C GLU A 194 -4.33 -11.41 14.76
N LEU A 195 -5.29 -12.29 15.10
CA LEU A 195 -6.69 -11.91 15.31
C LEU A 195 -7.36 -12.70 16.46
N ASP A 196 -8.24 -12.06 17.22
CA ASP A 196 -9.18 -12.81 18.08
C ASP A 196 -10.22 -13.57 17.25
N ALA A 197 -10.91 -14.52 17.88
CA ALA A 197 -11.79 -15.47 17.21
C ALA A 197 -12.88 -14.81 16.36
N GLY A 198 -13.53 -13.76 16.88
CA GLY A 198 -14.61 -13.07 16.16
C GLY A 198 -14.09 -12.33 14.92
N ARG A 199 -12.93 -11.67 15.03
CA ARG A 199 -12.30 -10.97 13.91
C ARG A 199 -11.73 -11.92 12.86
N ARG A 200 -11.17 -13.05 13.29
CA ARG A 200 -10.69 -14.12 12.41
C ARG A 200 -11.85 -14.68 11.56
N GLN A 201 -13.01 -14.90 12.18
CA GLN A 201 -14.23 -15.31 11.49
C GLN A 201 -14.70 -14.27 10.46
N LEU A 202 -14.69 -12.99 10.82
CA LEU A 202 -15.03 -11.91 9.91
C LEU A 202 -14.09 -11.88 8.69
N LEU A 203 -12.77 -11.93 8.92
CA LEU A 203 -11.79 -11.95 7.83
C LEU A 203 -11.99 -13.18 6.92
N ALA A 204 -12.22 -14.36 7.52
CA ALA A 204 -12.47 -15.59 6.78
C ALA A 204 -13.74 -15.50 5.92
N ALA A 205 -14.84 -14.99 6.49
CA ALA A 205 -16.09 -14.80 5.78
C ALA A 205 -15.92 -13.84 4.59
N ARG A 206 -15.19 -12.74 4.78
CA ARG A 206 -14.91 -11.78 3.70
C ARG A 206 -14.02 -12.38 2.62
N LEU A 207 -12.96 -13.09 2.98
CA LEU A 207 -12.09 -13.78 2.02
C LEU A 207 -12.87 -14.82 1.20
N LYS A 208 -13.71 -15.63 1.84
CA LYS A 208 -14.60 -16.58 1.15
C LYS A 208 -15.55 -15.88 0.18
N ALA A 209 -16.11 -14.73 0.58
CA ALA A 209 -17.01 -13.95 -0.27
C ALA A 209 -16.32 -13.39 -1.53
N THR A 210 -14.99 -13.21 -1.53
CA THR A 210 -14.25 -12.83 -2.74
C THR A 210 -14.26 -13.91 -3.82
N GLN A 211 -14.57 -15.16 -3.45
CA GLN A 211 -14.42 -16.36 -4.29
C GLN A 211 -13.02 -16.55 -4.89
N ALA A 212 -12.02 -15.86 -4.35
CA ALA A 212 -10.66 -15.97 -4.82
C ALA A 212 -9.97 -17.21 -4.24
N GLN A 213 -8.88 -17.62 -4.88
CA GLN A 213 -7.97 -18.59 -4.29
C GLN A 213 -7.26 -17.97 -3.09
N VAL A 214 -7.27 -18.69 -1.97
CA VAL A 214 -6.63 -18.27 -0.72
C VAL A 214 -5.69 -19.36 -0.23
N PHE A 215 -4.44 -18.99 0.06
CA PHE A 215 -3.50 -19.84 0.79
C PHE A 215 -3.32 -19.28 2.19
N VAL A 216 -3.36 -20.17 3.18
CA VAL A 216 -3.23 -19.82 4.59
C VAL A 216 -2.20 -20.74 5.23
N SER A 217 -1.20 -20.17 5.91
CA SER A 217 -0.31 -20.93 6.79
C SER A 217 -0.80 -20.83 8.24
N ALA A 218 -0.59 -21.92 8.99
CA ALA A 218 -0.90 -22.01 10.40
C ALA A 218 -0.07 -23.10 11.06
N ILE A 219 0.03 -23.04 12.38
CA ILE A 219 0.77 -24.02 13.20
C ILE A 219 -0.09 -25.25 13.47
N THR A 220 -1.42 -25.07 13.62
CA THR A 220 -2.35 -26.16 13.87
C THR A 220 -3.58 -26.09 12.96
N PRO A 221 -4.27 -27.21 12.67
CA PRO A 221 -5.49 -27.20 11.85
C PRO A 221 -6.61 -26.32 12.42
N GLU A 222 -6.75 -26.27 13.75
CA GLU A 222 -7.82 -25.53 14.43
C GLU A 222 -7.74 -24.02 14.18
N GLN A 223 -6.53 -23.52 13.91
CA GLN A 223 -6.26 -22.13 13.60
C GLN A 223 -6.88 -21.67 12.27
N VAL A 224 -7.15 -22.61 11.35
CA VAL A 224 -7.71 -22.32 10.02
C VAL A 224 -9.11 -22.88 9.82
N ASN A 225 -9.75 -23.44 10.86
CA ASN A 225 -11.11 -23.97 10.77
C ASN A 225 -12.12 -22.98 10.16
N ASP A 226 -12.01 -21.68 10.49
CA ASP A 226 -12.89 -20.64 9.94
C ASP A 226 -12.72 -20.46 8.41
N MET A 227 -11.56 -20.84 7.86
CA MET A 227 -11.22 -20.76 6.43
C MET A 227 -11.61 -22.02 5.65
N ILE A 228 -11.72 -23.17 6.30
CA ILE A 228 -12.00 -24.45 5.61
C ILE A 228 -13.44 -24.46 5.08
N ASP A 229 -13.60 -25.02 3.89
CA ASP A 229 -14.86 -25.36 3.23
C ASP A 229 -14.72 -26.66 2.42
N ALA A 230 -15.78 -27.07 1.71
CA ALA A 230 -15.80 -28.31 0.93
C ALA A 230 -14.76 -28.37 -0.20
N ASN A 231 -14.24 -27.23 -0.67
CA ASN A 231 -13.27 -27.15 -1.76
C ASN A 231 -11.84 -26.93 -1.25
N SER A 232 -11.66 -26.84 0.06
CA SER A 232 -10.37 -26.59 0.69
C SER A 232 -9.48 -27.83 0.67
N LYS A 233 -8.16 -27.63 0.60
CA LYS A 233 -7.17 -28.70 0.76
C LYS A 233 -6.18 -28.32 1.83
N MET A 234 -5.86 -29.29 2.70
CA MET A 234 -4.86 -29.14 3.74
C MET A 234 -3.55 -29.77 3.28
N PHE A 235 -2.43 -29.10 3.56
CA PHE A 235 -1.10 -29.58 3.24
C PHE A 235 -0.23 -29.50 4.49
N SER A 236 0.54 -30.56 4.77
CA SER A 236 1.60 -30.53 5.77
C SER A 236 2.91 -30.08 5.13
N VAL A 237 3.72 -29.33 5.89
CA VAL A 237 5.05 -28.90 5.46
C VAL A 237 6.08 -29.34 6.49
N GLU A 238 6.91 -30.31 6.13
CA GLU A 238 7.94 -30.86 7.01
C GLU A 238 9.29 -30.92 6.28
N HIS A 239 10.34 -30.35 6.87
CA HIS A 239 11.70 -30.31 6.29
C HIS A 239 11.74 -29.81 4.82
N GLY A 240 10.89 -28.85 4.48
CA GLY A 240 10.80 -28.28 3.12
C GLY A 240 10.06 -29.16 2.11
N LYS A 241 9.45 -30.27 2.53
CA LYS A 241 8.56 -31.10 1.71
C LYS A 241 7.11 -30.76 2.00
N ILE A 242 6.28 -30.74 0.96
CA ILE A 242 4.85 -30.43 1.03
C ILE A 242 4.08 -31.69 0.65
N GLU A 243 3.19 -32.15 1.54
CA GLU A 243 2.36 -33.34 1.32
C GLU A 243 0.89 -33.02 1.59
N VAL A 244 -0.01 -33.65 0.84
CA VAL A 244 -1.47 -33.47 1.02
C VAL A 244 -1.88 -34.22 2.29
N GLN A 245 -2.53 -33.53 3.23
CA GLN A 245 -3.16 -34.22 4.35
C GLN A 245 -4.46 -34.89 3.87
N PRO A 246 -4.68 -36.18 4.18
CA PRO A 246 -5.95 -36.84 3.91
C PRO A 246 -7.11 -36.07 4.58
N GLN A 247 -8.21 -35.87 3.86
CA GLN A 247 -9.46 -35.41 4.46
C GLN A 247 -10.12 -36.61 5.15
N GLU A 248 -10.36 -36.52 6.46
CA GLU A 248 -11.22 -37.47 7.20
C GLU A 248 -12.70 -37.28 6.84
#